data_AF-A0A9E4IGB8-F1
#
_entry.id   AF-A0A9E4IGB8-F1
#
_cell.length_a   1.000
_cell.length_b   1.000
_cell.length_c   1.000
_cell.angle_alpha   90.00
_cell.angle_beta   90.00
_cell.angle_gamma   90.00
#
_symmetry.space_group_name_H-M   'P 1'
#
loop_
_entity.id
_entity.type
_entity.pdbx_description
1 polymer ?
#
loop_
_entity_poly.entity_id
_entity_poly.type
_entity_poly.pdbx_seq_one_letter_code
_entity_poly.pdbx_strand_id
1 'polypeptide(L)'
;MSQVDQCVELGFKGVAKDNGWCVPALYDDESLFPVCERVAEHGLPNSPGAEEYIRAANYYLGHRLLFASSSPIRPLGLSVEQFAALPFEDEDLRQRCLGGNVQRLLGI
;
A
#
# COMPACT_ATOMS: atom_id res chain seq x y z
N MET A 1 -0.22 17.03 -26.39
CA MET A 1 -0.34 17.02 -24.93
C MET A 1 -0.86 15.66 -24.53
N SER A 2 -0.16 14.95 -23.65
CA SER A 2 -0.55 13.62 -23.18
C SER A 2 -1.60 13.74 -22.05
N GLN A 3 -2.32 12.65 -21.76
CA GLN A 3 -3.24 12.60 -20.62
C GLN A 3 -2.50 12.82 -19.29
N VAL A 4 -1.23 12.41 -19.20
CA VAL A 4 -0.38 12.65 -18.03
C VAL A 4 -0.13 14.14 -17.85
N ASP A 5 0.18 14.87 -18.93
CA ASP A 5 0.37 16.33 -18.87
C ASP A 5 -0.88 17.04 -18.37
N GLN A 6 -2.06 16.60 -18.84
CA GLN A 6 -3.36 17.12 -18.36
C GLN A 6 -3.57 16.84 -16.87
N CYS A 7 -3.25 15.64 -16.39
CA CYS A 7 -3.34 15.31 -14.97
C CYS A 7 -2.39 16.17 -14.12
N VAL A 8 -1.19 16.48 -14.62
CA VAL A 8 -0.23 17.37 -13.94
C VAL A 8 -0.80 18.79 -13.84
N GLU A 9 -1.39 19.32 -14.92
CA GLU A 9 -2.06 20.63 -14.91
C GLU A 9 -3.23 20.68 -13.92
N LEU A 10 -3.94 19.56 -13.74
CA LEU A 10 -5.01 19.40 -12.75
C LEU A 10 -4.50 19.20 -11.30
N GLY A 11 -3.19 19.15 -11.09
CA GLY A 11 -2.57 19.04 -9.76
C GLY A 11 -2.42 17.62 -9.21
N PHE A 12 -2.60 16.58 -10.03
CA PHE A 12 -2.35 15.19 -9.61
C PHE A 12 -0.88 15.02 -9.20
N LYS A 13 -0.64 14.28 -8.10
CA LYS A 13 0.68 14.12 -7.48
C LYS A 13 1.36 12.78 -7.80
N GLY A 14 0.71 11.90 -8.56
CA GLY A 14 1.25 10.59 -8.89
C GLY A 14 0.35 9.81 -9.84
N VAL A 15 0.85 8.62 -10.23
CA VAL A 15 0.17 7.67 -11.11
C VAL A 15 0.16 6.32 -10.41
N ALA A 16 -1.02 5.70 -10.33
CA ALA A 16 -1.15 4.30 -9.92
C ALA A 16 -1.28 3.44 -11.17
N LYS A 17 -0.39 2.46 -11.34
CA LYS A 17 -0.49 1.45 -12.39
C LYS A 17 -0.96 0.15 -11.76
N ASP A 18 -2.16 -0.27 -12.11
CA ASP A 18 -2.68 -1.56 -11.67
C ASP A 18 -2.26 -2.65 -12.65
N ASN A 19 -1.15 -3.31 -12.30
CA ASN A 19 -0.53 -4.32 -13.16
C ASN A 19 -1.46 -5.53 -13.43
N GLY A 20 -2.38 -5.85 -12.50
CA GLY A 20 -3.33 -6.95 -12.68
C GLY A 20 -4.43 -6.67 -13.69
N TRP A 21 -4.66 -5.41 -14.04
CA TRP A 21 -5.69 -4.98 -15.00
C TRP A 21 -5.10 -4.54 -16.35
N CYS A 22 -3.78 -4.69 -16.53
CA CYS A 22 -3.16 -4.49 -17.82
C CYS A 22 -3.61 -5.58 -18.81
N VAL A 23 -3.55 -5.27 -20.12
CA VAL A 23 -3.77 -6.25 -21.18
C VAL A 23 -2.53 -6.26 -22.08
N PRO A 24 -1.66 -7.29 -21.98
CA PRO A 24 -1.72 -8.40 -21.02
C PRO A 24 -1.43 -7.94 -19.58
N ALA A 25 -1.89 -8.72 -18.60
CA ALA A 25 -1.59 -8.45 -17.20
C ALA A 25 -0.08 -8.61 -16.96
N LEU A 26 0.50 -7.71 -16.17
CA LEU A 26 1.96 -7.64 -15.95
C LEU A 26 2.30 -8.19 -14.57
N TYR A 27 2.41 -9.50 -14.48
CA TYR A 27 2.85 -10.20 -13.26
C TYR A 27 4.32 -10.58 -13.42
N ASP A 28 5.20 -9.58 -13.48
CA ASP A 28 6.58 -9.80 -13.96
C ASP A 28 7.53 -10.39 -12.90
N ASP A 29 7.00 -10.91 -11.78
CA ASP A 29 7.79 -11.56 -10.73
C ASP A 29 7.18 -12.93 -10.38
N GLU A 30 7.70 -13.98 -11.03
CA GLU A 30 7.31 -15.37 -10.79
C GLU A 30 7.51 -15.79 -9.33
N SER A 31 8.41 -15.14 -8.57
CA SER A 31 8.63 -15.45 -7.16
C SER A 31 7.44 -15.07 -6.27
N LEU A 32 6.58 -14.17 -6.75
CA LEU A 32 5.36 -13.76 -6.04
C LEU A 32 4.19 -14.73 -6.26
N PHE A 33 4.26 -15.62 -7.25
CA PHE A 33 3.12 -16.49 -7.61
C PHE A 33 2.71 -17.43 -6.49
N PRO A 34 3.63 -18.16 -5.80
CA PRO A 34 3.24 -19.06 -4.71
C PRO A 34 2.58 -18.30 -3.55
N VAL A 35 3.01 -17.07 -3.32
CA VAL A 35 2.55 -16.21 -2.24
C VAL A 35 1.15 -15.66 -2.55
N CYS A 36 0.89 -15.27 -3.81
CA CYS A 36 -0.43 -14.88 -4.29
C CYS A 36 -1.44 -16.05 -4.28
N GLU A 37 -1.04 -17.23 -4.74
CA GLU A 37 -1.89 -18.42 -4.77
C GLU A 37 -2.35 -18.82 -3.36
N ARG A 38 -1.44 -18.78 -2.38
CA ARG A 38 -1.76 -19.15 -0.99
C ARG A 38 -2.72 -18.16 -0.33
N VAL A 39 -2.61 -16.86 -0.62
CA VAL A 39 -3.58 -15.89 -0.09
C VAL A 39 -4.96 -16.08 -0.72
N ALA A 40 -5.03 -16.42 -2.01
CA ALA A 40 -6.28 -16.74 -2.68
C ALA A 40 -6.95 -18.00 -2.11
N GLU A 41 -6.18 -19.06 -1.82
CA GLU A 41 -6.67 -20.31 -1.22
C GLU A 41 -7.33 -20.13 0.16
N HIS A 42 -6.82 -19.19 0.98
CA HIS A 42 -7.26 -19.03 2.37
C HIS A 42 -8.26 -17.89 2.57
N GLY A 43 -8.65 -17.19 1.51
CA GLY A 43 -9.60 -16.07 1.58
C GLY A 43 -9.17 -14.97 2.56
N LEU A 44 -7.86 -14.84 2.81
CA LEU A 44 -7.32 -13.95 3.82
C LEU A 44 -7.35 -12.51 3.29
N PRO A 45 -8.07 -11.59 3.96
CA PRO A 45 -7.98 -10.17 3.65
C PRO A 45 -6.70 -9.62 4.27
N ASN A 46 -5.55 -9.95 3.70
CA ASN A 46 -4.27 -9.26 3.89
C ASN A 46 -3.40 -9.57 2.69
N SER A 47 -2.77 -8.53 2.14
CA SER A 47 -1.83 -8.70 1.03
C SER A 47 -0.75 -9.71 1.45
N PRO A 48 -0.43 -10.67 0.58
CA PRO A 48 0.71 -11.54 0.84
C PRO A 48 1.96 -10.69 1.16
N GLY A 49 2.70 -11.04 2.21
CA GLY A 49 3.85 -10.25 2.63
C GLY A 49 3.56 -9.14 3.66
N ALA A 50 2.31 -8.97 4.12
CA ALA A 50 1.94 -7.89 5.04
C ALA A 50 2.77 -7.89 6.34
N GLU A 51 3.04 -9.05 6.92
CA GLU A 51 3.88 -9.18 8.12
C GLU A 51 5.33 -8.78 7.83
N GLU A 52 5.84 -9.17 6.67
CA GLU A 52 7.18 -8.85 6.18
C GLU A 52 7.35 -7.35 5.95
N TYR A 53 6.30 -6.66 5.47
CA TYR A 53 6.30 -5.20 5.37
C TYR A 53 6.38 -4.53 6.75
N ILE A 54 5.70 -5.06 7.77
CA ILE A 54 5.79 -4.52 9.13
C ILE A 54 7.17 -4.79 9.74
N ARG A 55 7.70 -6.00 9.58
CA ARG A 55 9.07 -6.34 10.00
C ARG A 55 10.10 -5.44 9.32
N ALA A 56 9.97 -5.22 8.01
CA ALA A 56 10.85 -4.32 7.27
C ALA A 56 10.68 -2.87 7.74
N ALA A 57 9.45 -2.43 8.04
CA ALA A 57 9.17 -1.08 8.54
C ALA A 57 9.85 -0.81 9.88
N ASN A 58 9.82 -1.78 10.80
CA ASN A 58 10.52 -1.70 12.09
C ASN A 58 12.05 -1.58 11.93
N TYR A 59 12.64 -2.03 10.82
CA TYR A 59 14.09 -1.97 10.60
C TYR A 59 14.52 -0.82 9.67
N TYR A 60 14.10 -0.82 8.40
CA TYR A 60 14.65 0.09 7.36
C TYR A 60 13.59 0.73 6.45
N LEU A 61 12.35 0.24 6.49
CA LEU A 61 11.29 0.65 5.56
C LEU A 61 10.33 1.69 6.17
N GLY A 62 10.53 2.09 7.43
CA GLY A 62 9.57 2.95 8.15
C GLY A 62 9.26 4.30 7.49
N HIS A 63 10.14 4.83 6.64
CA HIS A 63 9.88 6.04 5.86
C HIS A 63 9.22 5.81 4.49
N ARG A 64 9.00 4.55 4.10
CA ARG A 64 8.51 4.14 2.77
C ARG A 64 7.18 3.37 2.82
N LEU A 65 6.73 2.96 4.00
CA LEU A 65 5.42 2.34 4.18
C LEU A 65 4.33 3.41 4.35
N LEU A 66 3.17 3.21 3.71
CA LEU A 66 2.00 4.07 3.76
C LEU A 66 0.77 3.27 4.13
N PHE A 67 -0.10 3.84 4.96
CA PHE A 67 -1.46 3.34 5.14
C PHE A 67 -2.36 3.71 3.95
N ALA A 68 -3.19 2.76 3.52
CA ALA A 68 -4.29 2.99 2.60
C ALA A 68 -5.50 2.13 3.00
N SER A 69 -6.69 2.72 3.02
CA SER A 69 -7.91 2.02 3.41
C SER A 69 -8.53 1.19 2.29
N SER A 70 -8.32 1.60 1.03
CA SER A 70 -9.07 1.10 -0.14
C SER A 70 -10.58 1.32 -0.02
N SER A 71 -11.00 2.41 0.63
CA SER A 71 -12.41 2.82 0.66
C SER A 71 -12.95 3.10 -0.75
N PRO A 72 -14.19 2.72 -1.10
CA PRO A 72 -15.21 2.10 -0.25
C PRO A 72 -15.18 0.55 -0.24
N ILE A 73 -14.19 -0.08 -0.89
CA ILE A 73 -14.08 -1.56 -0.95
C ILE A 73 -13.92 -2.15 0.45
N ARG A 74 -13.16 -1.48 1.33
CA ARG A 74 -13.13 -1.77 2.76
C ARG A 74 -13.66 -0.60 3.59
N PRO A 75 -14.37 -0.85 4.71
CA PRO A 75 -14.79 0.20 5.62
C PRO A 75 -13.60 0.97 6.20
N LEU A 76 -13.66 2.30 6.19
CA LEU A 76 -12.56 3.15 6.63
C LEU A 76 -12.22 2.93 8.11
N GLY A 77 -13.22 2.95 9.00
CA GLY A 77 -13.01 2.78 10.44
C GLY A 77 -12.32 1.45 10.77
N LEU A 78 -12.84 0.35 10.21
CA LEU A 78 -12.24 -0.97 10.36
C LEU A 78 -10.80 -1.02 9.83
N SER A 79 -10.54 -0.39 8.68
CA SER A 79 -9.18 -0.37 8.10
C SER A 79 -8.19 0.36 9.00
N VAL A 80 -8.61 1.45 9.65
CA VAL A 80 -7.78 2.19 10.61
C VAL A 80 -7.54 1.37 11.88
N GLU A 81 -8.58 0.75 12.44
CA GLU A 81 -8.47 -0.11 13.62
C GLU A 81 -7.51 -1.29 13.37
N GLN A 82 -7.64 -1.94 12.21
CA GLN A 82 -6.76 -3.04 11.82
C GLN A 82 -5.31 -2.58 11.64
N PHE A 83 -5.08 -1.41 11.05
CA PHE A 83 -3.72 -0.88 10.91
C PHE A 83 -3.10 -0.50 12.25
N ALA A 84 -3.88 0.08 13.16
CA ALA A 84 -3.44 0.43 14.51
C ALA A 84 -3.05 -0.79 15.35
N ALA A 85 -3.65 -1.96 15.08
CA ALA A 85 -3.34 -3.22 15.73
C ALA A 85 -2.07 -3.92 15.20
N LEU A 86 -1.43 -3.39 14.14
CA LEU A 86 -0.22 -4.00 13.59
C LEU A 86 0.99 -3.86 14.54
N PRO A 87 1.91 -4.85 14.56
CA PRO A 87 3.00 -4.93 15.52
C PRO A 87 4.18 -3.99 15.17
N PHE A 88 3.92 -2.69 15.10
CA PHE A 88 4.96 -1.67 15.06
C PHE A 88 5.67 -1.60 16.42
N GLU A 89 7.00 -1.57 16.41
CA GLU A 89 7.83 -1.50 17.63
C GLU A 89 7.77 -0.13 18.32
N ASP A 90 7.38 0.90 17.58
CA ASP A 90 7.41 2.29 18.00
C ASP A 90 6.14 3.03 17.53
N GLU A 91 5.59 3.90 18.39
CA GLU A 91 4.38 4.66 18.09
C GLU A 91 4.66 5.76 17.07
N ASP A 92 5.81 6.43 17.13
CA ASP A 92 6.17 7.46 16.15
C ASP A 92 6.32 6.86 14.74
N LEU A 93 6.89 5.65 14.64
CA LEU A 93 6.91 4.85 13.43
C LEU A 93 5.49 4.55 12.91
N ARG A 94 4.57 4.14 13.79
CA ARG A 94 3.17 3.87 13.42
C ARG A 94 2.50 5.12 12.89
N GLN A 95 2.59 6.25 13.60
CA GLN A 95 2.03 7.54 13.18
C GLN A 95 2.61 8.03 11.86
N ARG A 96 3.92 7.82 11.67
CA ARG A 96 4.60 8.09 10.41
C ARG A 96 4.01 7.27 9.26
N CYS A 97 3.79 5.97 9.45
CA CYS A 97 3.21 5.11 8.42
C CYS A 97 1.72 5.43 8.18
N LEU A 98 1.00 5.84 9.23
CA LEU A 98 -0.42 6.19 9.17
C LEU A 98 -0.69 7.51 8.42
N GLY A 99 0.20 8.50 8.55
CA GLY A 99 0.00 9.81 7.93
C GLY A 99 1.28 10.59 7.58
N GLY A 100 2.30 10.57 8.44
CA GLY A 100 3.48 11.43 8.25
C GLY A 100 4.22 11.19 6.92
N ASN A 101 4.31 9.95 6.46
CA ASN A 101 4.95 9.62 5.20
C ASN A 101 4.16 10.13 3.99
N VAL A 102 2.82 10.09 4.01
CA VAL A 102 2.01 10.58 2.88
C VAL A 102 2.04 12.10 2.81
N GLN A 103 2.01 12.78 3.97
CA GLN A 103 2.18 14.23 4.05
C GLN A 103 3.52 14.66 3.44
N ARG A 104 4.62 13.99 3.83
CA ARG A 104 5.94 14.22 3.24
C ARG A 104 5.99 13.92 1.74
N LEU A 105 5.36 12.83 1.29
CA LEU A 105 5.42 12.40 -0.10
C LEU A 105 4.62 13.31 -1.03
N LEU A 106 3.41 13.70 -0.63
CA LEU A 106 2.47 14.47 -1.45
C LEU A 106 2.53 15.99 -1.20
N GLY A 107 3.21 16.41 -0.14
CA GLY A 107 3.31 17.82 0.27
C GLY A 107 1.98 18.38 0.79
N ILE A 108 1.25 17.58 1.59
CA ILE A 108 -0.06 17.91 2.18
C ILE A 108 0.00 17.97 3.70
#